data_AF-A0A8C2LCF1-F1
#
_entry.id   AF-A0A8C2LCF1-F1
#
_cell.length_a   1.000
_cell.length_b   1.000
_cell.length_c   1.000
_cell.angle_alpha   90.00
_cell.angle_beta   90.00
_cell.angle_gamma   90.00
#
_symmetry.space_group_name_H-M   'P 1'
#
loop_
_entity.id
_entity.type
_entity.pdbx_description
1 polymer ?
#
loop_
_entity_poly.entity_id
_entity_poly.type
_entity_poly.pdbx_seq_one_letter_code
_entity_poly.pdbx_strand_id
1 'polypeptide(L)'
;MMKFVVLVTLGLTLLLGVQAMPSSRLSCYRKMLKDRNCHNLPEGRADLTPIDTNIQHHFWDGKGCEMICYCNFSELLCCPKDVFFGPKISFVIPCNSH
;
A
#
# COMPACT_ATOMS: atom_id res chain seq x y z
N MET A 1 6.04 31.78 -37.92
CA MET A 1 5.22 31.87 -36.69
C MET A 1 4.43 30.59 -36.39
N MET A 2 3.61 30.07 -37.31
CA MET A 2 2.71 28.93 -37.04
C MET A 2 3.41 27.65 -36.50
N LYS A 3 4.60 27.32 -37.00
CA LYS A 3 5.38 26.15 -36.56
C LYS A 3 5.78 26.20 -35.08
N PHE A 4 6.08 27.38 -34.55
CA PHE A 4 6.44 27.55 -33.14
C PHE A 4 5.22 27.40 -32.24
N VAL A 5 4.07 27.92 -32.66
CA VAL A 5 2.80 27.75 -31.92
C VAL A 5 2.45 26.27 -31.81
N VAL A 6 2.58 25.51 -32.90
CA VAL A 6 2.32 24.06 -32.89
C VAL A 6 3.25 23.31 -31.93
N LEU A 7 4.55 23.64 -31.92
CA LEU A 7 5.51 23.04 -31.01
C LEU A 7 5.19 23.35 -29.54
N VAL A 8 4.84 24.59 -29.24
CA VAL A 8 4.48 25.02 -27.88
C VAL A 8 3.21 24.31 -27.43
N THR A 9 2.19 24.21 -28.28
CA THR A 9 0.94 23.51 -27.94
C THR A 9 1.17 22.01 -27.74
N LEU A 10 2.01 21.38 -28.56
CA LEU A 10 2.30 19.95 -28.46
C LEU A 10 3.09 19.63 -27.18
N GLY A 11 4.07 20.48 -26.84
CA GLY A 11 4.82 20.39 -25.58
C GLY A 11 3.93 20.57 -24.35
N LEU A 12 3.00 21.53 -24.37
CA LEU A 12 2.04 21.74 -23.28
C LEU A 12 1.11 20.54 -23.08
N THR A 13 0.61 19.94 -24.17
CA THR A 13 -0.27 18.77 -24.07
C THR A 13 0.44 17.54 -23.50
N LEU A 14 1.73 17.38 -23.80
CA LEU A 14 2.55 16.30 -23.24
C LEU A 14 2.76 16.49 -21.73
N LEU A 15 3.01 17.72 -21.26
CA LEU A 15 3.18 18.04 -19.84
C LEU A 15 1.88 17.83 -19.03
N LEU A 16 0.72 18.15 -19.61
CA LEU A 16 -0.59 17.93 -19.00
C LEU A 16 -0.95 16.44 -18.93
N GLY A 17 -0.50 15.62 -19.89
CA GLY A 17 -0.73 14.18 -19.90
C GLY A 17 0.02 13.40 -18.81
N VAL A 18 1.09 13.96 -18.23
CA VAL A 18 1.89 13.29 -17.18
C VAL A 18 1.16 13.27 -15.82
N GLN A 19 0.17 14.16 -15.61
CA GLN A 19 -0.50 14.29 -14.30
C GLN A 19 -1.63 13.27 -14.05
N ALA A 20 -1.95 12.42 -15.03
CA ALA A 20 -3.03 11.44 -14.93
C ALA A 20 -2.56 9.99 -15.11
N MET A 21 -1.30 9.68 -14.78
CA MET A 21 -0.92 8.28 -14.61
C MET A 21 -1.74 7.72 -13.44
N PRO A 22 -2.49 6.62 -13.63
CA PRO A 22 -3.12 5.94 -12.50
C PRO A 22 -1.99 5.63 -11.54
N SER A 23 -2.03 6.21 -10.33
CA SER A 23 -1.31 5.62 -9.21
C SER A 23 -1.70 4.14 -9.27
N SER A 24 -0.70 3.26 -9.41
CA SER A 24 -0.89 1.82 -9.36
C SER A 24 -1.43 1.51 -7.97
N ARG A 25 -2.73 1.77 -7.75
CA ARG A 25 -3.39 1.51 -6.49
C ARG A 25 -3.31 0.01 -6.35
N LEU A 26 -2.44 -0.40 -5.45
CA LEU A 26 -2.28 -1.80 -5.07
C LEU A 26 -3.69 -2.32 -4.77
N SER A 27 -4.03 -3.52 -5.22
CA SER A 27 -5.35 -4.09 -4.96
C SER A 27 -5.28 -4.97 -3.71
N CYS A 28 -6.44 -5.23 -3.11
CA CYS A 28 -6.53 -6.21 -2.06
C CYS A 28 -6.21 -7.60 -2.59
N TYR A 29 -5.46 -8.39 -1.83
CA TYR A 29 -5.14 -9.75 -2.16
C TYR A 29 -5.12 -10.65 -0.93
N ARG A 30 -5.28 -11.95 -1.14
CA ARG A 30 -5.21 -12.98 -0.10
C ARG A 30 -3.91 -13.76 -0.20
N LYS A 31 -3.29 -14.06 0.93
CA LYS A 31 -2.03 -14.81 1.03
C LYS A 31 -2.19 -15.93 2.05
N MET A 32 -2.13 -17.18 1.57
CA MET A 32 -2.16 -18.37 2.42
C MET A 32 -0.79 -18.60 3.07
N LEU A 33 -0.79 -18.90 4.36
CA LEU A 33 0.41 -19.27 5.11
C LEU A 33 0.53 -20.79 5.13
N LYS A 34 1.58 -21.31 4.48
CA LYS A 34 1.73 -22.75 4.23
C LYS A 34 1.68 -23.61 5.49
N ASP A 35 2.16 -23.14 6.65
CA ASP A 35 2.36 -24.02 7.81
C ASP A 35 2.10 -23.37 9.19
N ARG A 36 1.59 -22.14 9.27
CA ARG A 36 1.50 -21.41 10.55
C ARG A 36 0.29 -20.52 10.66
N ASN A 37 -0.36 -20.60 11.83
CA ASN A 37 -1.30 -19.60 12.30
C ASN A 37 -0.58 -18.24 12.40
N CYS A 38 -1.09 -17.21 11.71
CA CYS A 38 -0.49 -15.87 11.74
C CYS A 38 -0.57 -15.18 13.11
N HIS A 39 -1.35 -15.72 14.04
CA HIS A 39 -1.36 -15.30 15.45
C HIS A 39 -0.05 -15.64 16.16
N ASN A 40 0.70 -16.64 15.67
CA ASN A 40 1.97 -17.10 16.24
C ASN A 40 3.13 -16.91 15.26
N LEU A 41 3.11 -15.85 14.45
CA LEU A 41 4.25 -15.53 13.59
C LEU A 41 5.48 -15.30 14.47
N PRO A 42 6.57 -16.07 14.29
CA PRO A 42 7.80 -15.77 14.99
C PRO A 42 8.28 -14.38 14.57
N GLU A 43 8.78 -13.61 15.54
CA GLU A 43 9.46 -12.34 15.26
C GLU A 43 10.50 -12.56 14.15
N GLY A 44 10.46 -11.73 13.10
CA GLY A 44 11.45 -11.80 12.02
C GLY A 44 11.03 -12.52 10.75
N ARG A 45 9.73 -12.70 10.45
CA ARG A 45 9.35 -12.85 9.04
C ARG A 45 9.63 -11.52 8.34
N ALA A 46 10.67 -11.49 7.50
CA ALA A 46 11.30 -10.28 6.96
C ALA A 46 10.34 -9.26 6.31
N ASP A 47 9.13 -9.71 5.94
CA ASP A 47 8.17 -8.88 5.23
C ASP A 47 6.90 -8.58 6.04
N LEU A 48 6.71 -9.09 7.27
CA LEU A 48 5.51 -8.78 8.07
C LEU A 48 5.88 -8.14 9.40
N THR A 49 5.55 -6.85 9.54
CA THR A 49 5.88 -6.06 10.75
C THR A 49 4.61 -5.68 11.49
N PRO A 50 4.48 -5.91 12.81
CA PRO A 50 3.32 -5.45 13.58
C PRO A 50 3.14 -3.93 13.48
N ILE A 51 1.89 -3.46 13.37
CA ILE A 51 1.59 -2.03 13.20
C ILE A 51 1.73 -1.26 14.53
N ASP A 52 1.16 -1.82 15.61
CA ASP A 52 1.22 -1.31 16.98
C ASP A 52 0.76 -2.44 17.92
N THR A 53 1.18 -2.40 19.18
CA THR A 53 0.71 -3.32 20.24
C THR A 53 -0.82 -3.31 20.43
N ASN A 54 -1.50 -2.21 20.11
CA ASN A 54 -2.94 -2.05 20.30
C ASN A 54 -3.79 -2.51 19.11
N ILE A 55 -3.19 -2.66 17.91
CA ILE A 55 -3.91 -3.09 16.71
C ILE A 55 -3.59 -4.56 16.47
N GLN A 56 -4.26 -5.42 17.23
CA GLN A 56 -4.04 -6.85 17.19
C GLN A 56 -4.30 -7.43 15.79
N HIS A 57 -3.51 -8.43 15.42
CA HIS A 57 -3.68 -9.21 14.18
C HIS A 57 -3.50 -8.41 12.87
N HIS A 58 -3.01 -7.17 12.94
CA HIS A 58 -2.68 -6.36 11.77
C HIS A 58 -1.17 -6.17 11.63
N PHE A 59 -0.70 -6.25 10.40
CA PHE A 59 0.72 -6.21 10.05
C PHE A 59 0.93 -5.34 8.81
N TRP A 60 2.03 -4.61 8.76
CA TRP A 60 2.60 -4.07 7.54
C TRP A 60 3.19 -5.19 6.69
N ASP A 61 2.99 -5.14 5.38
CA ASP A 61 3.61 -6.07 4.42
C ASP A 61 4.68 -5.38 3.58
N GLY A 62 5.89 -5.93 3.60
CA GLY A 62 7.06 -5.43 2.90
C GLY A 62 7.74 -4.25 3.59
N LYS A 63 8.37 -3.40 2.77
CA LYS A 63 9.03 -2.17 3.22
C LYS A 63 8.08 -0.98 3.08
N GLY A 64 8.02 -0.15 4.11
CA GLY A 64 7.12 1.01 4.16
C GLY A 64 5.73 0.66 4.69
N CYS A 65 4.83 1.64 4.65
CA CYS A 65 3.51 1.57 5.31
C CYS A 65 2.35 1.73 4.32
N GLU A 66 2.50 1.08 3.16
CA GLU A 66 1.54 1.14 2.07
C GLU A 66 0.51 0.02 2.15
N MET A 67 0.94 -1.20 2.52
CA MET A 67 0.12 -2.40 2.54
C MET A 67 -0.07 -2.93 3.96
N ILE A 68 -1.33 -3.18 4.32
CA ILE A 68 -1.73 -3.72 5.63
C ILE A 68 -2.39 -5.05 5.42
N CYS A 69 -1.96 -6.04 6.19
CA CYS A 69 -2.54 -7.37 6.24
C CYS A 69 -3.27 -7.60 7.56
N TYR A 70 -4.49 -8.11 7.48
CA TYR A 70 -5.19 -8.70 8.61
C TYR A 70 -5.03 -10.21 8.63
N CYS A 71 -4.70 -10.74 9.80
CA CYS A 71 -4.59 -12.17 10.05
C CYS A 71 -5.94 -12.78 10.39
N ASN A 72 -6.35 -13.75 9.58
CA ASN A 72 -7.44 -14.66 9.84
C ASN A 72 -6.91 -16.10 9.91
N PHE A 73 -6.40 -16.49 11.06
CA PHE A 73 -5.85 -17.82 11.32
C PHE A 73 -4.71 -18.23 10.36
N SER A 74 -4.98 -18.93 9.27
CA SER A 74 -3.95 -19.36 8.29
C SER A 74 -3.89 -18.47 7.04
N GLU A 75 -4.71 -17.42 6.97
CA GLU A 75 -4.85 -16.53 5.83
C GLU A 75 -4.54 -15.09 6.21
N LEU A 76 -3.88 -14.36 5.31
CA LEU A 76 -3.73 -12.91 5.39
C LEU A 76 -4.58 -12.25 4.29
N LEU A 77 -5.38 -11.26 4.68
CA LEU A 77 -6.03 -10.33 3.76
C LEU A 77 -5.24 -9.03 3.75
N CYS A 78 -4.55 -8.75 2.65
CA CYS A 78 -3.67 -7.60 2.50
C CYS A 78 -4.28 -6.57 1.55
N CYS A 79 -4.34 -5.30 1.96
CA CYS A 79 -4.88 -4.21 1.16
C CYS A 79 -4.03 -2.94 1.35
N PRO A 80 -4.15 -1.97 0.42
CA PRO A 80 -3.65 -0.63 0.69
C PRO A 80 -4.24 -0.06 1.97
N LYS A 81 -3.43 0.68 2.72
CA LYS A 81 -3.83 1.31 3.99
C LYS A 81 -5.12 2.13 3.88
N ASP A 82 -5.24 2.92 2.81
CA ASP A 82 -6.40 3.77 2.54
C ASP A 82 -7.67 2.98 2.19
N VAL A 83 -7.51 1.80 1.58
CA VAL A 83 -8.62 0.88 1.29
C VAL A 83 -9.05 0.12 2.54
N PHE A 84 -8.10 -0.35 3.34
CA PHE A 84 -8.37 -1.21 4.50
C PHE A 84 -9.10 -0.45 5.61
N PHE A 85 -8.59 0.72 6.00
CA PHE A 85 -9.11 1.51 7.11
C PHE A 85 -10.02 2.67 6.69
N GLY A 86 -10.05 2.99 5.40
CA GLY A 86 -10.67 4.22 4.91
C GLY A 86 -9.84 5.47 5.25
N PRO A 87 -10.15 6.62 4.63
CA PRO A 87 -9.30 7.82 4.65
C PRO A 87 -9.18 8.49 6.03
N LYS A 88 -10.15 8.30 6.93
CA LYS A 88 -10.13 8.92 8.27
C LYS A 88 -9.18 8.20 9.23
N ILE A 89 -9.18 6.87 9.19
CA ILE A 89 -8.40 6.05 10.11
C ILE A 89 -7.00 5.81 9.54
N SER A 90 -6.86 5.64 8.22
CA SER A 90 -5.56 5.42 7.57
C SER A 90 -4.50 6.47 7.96
N PHE A 91 -4.88 7.73 8.15
CA PHE A 91 -3.96 8.82 8.51
C PHE A 91 -3.33 8.66 9.90
N VAL A 92 -4.04 8.06 10.86
CA VAL A 92 -3.58 7.95 12.26
C VAL A 92 -2.88 6.63 12.57
N ILE A 93 -2.84 5.69 11.63
CA ILE A 93 -2.14 4.43 11.80
C ILE A 93 -0.61 4.70 11.83
N PRO A 94 0.08 4.40 12.94
CA PRO A 94 1.50 4.69 13.10
C PRO A 94 2.35 3.89 12.11
N CYS A 95 3.35 4.55 11.55
CA CYS A 95 4.32 3.98 10.62
C CYS A 95 5.72 4.17 11.19
N ASN A 96 6.23 3.15 11.87
CA ASN A 96 7.63 3.12 12.26
C ASN A 96 8.43 2.52 11.10
N SER A 97 8.69 3.32 10.07
CA SER A 97 9.66 2.96 9.04
C SER A 97 11.06 3.09 9.63
N HIS A 98 11.59 2.01 10.19
CA HIS A 98 13.03 1.88 10.44
C HIS A 98 13.75 1.47 9.15
#